data_AF-A0AAV4JLR8-F1
#
_entry.id   AF-A0AAV4JLR8-F1
#
_cell.length_a   1.000
_cell.length_b   1.000
_cell.length_c   1.000
_cell.angle_alpha   90.00
_cell.angle_beta   90.00
_cell.angle_gamma   90.00
#
_symmetry.space_group_name_H-M   'P 1'
#
loop_
_entity.id
_entity.type
_entity.pdbx_description
1 polymer ?
#
loop_
_entity_poly.entity_id
_entity_poly.type
_entity_poly.pdbx_seq_one_letter_code
_entity_poly.pdbx_strand_id
1 'polypeptide(L)'
;MLHFHVSRQIWRRSFTFRPPPLEDEMELNCFNPKPYAGLDPRMLPKTESLKDTLERLLPCWYDQIAPALKENKRVLLVGHGSSVRALIKFLEDMPDDEFINLEVPQAIPLVYKLDDDLRPLKHYYLGTQEELDAGLAKVAARGKAKL
;
A
#
# COMPACT_ATOMS: atom_id res chain seq x y z
N MET A 1 22.37 -23.98 6.78
CA MET A 1 21.25 -23.22 6.18
C MET A 1 20.74 -22.26 7.25
N LEU A 2 21.25 -21.02 7.28
CA LEU A 2 20.89 -20.03 8.30
C LEU A 2 19.44 -19.59 8.07
N HIS A 3 18.51 -20.09 8.89
CA HIS A 3 17.19 -19.51 9.03
C HIS A 3 17.33 -18.19 9.78
N PHE A 4 17.60 -17.10 9.05
CA PHE A 4 17.45 -15.76 9.61
C PHE A 4 15.98 -15.61 10.03
N HIS A 5 15.75 -15.57 11.34
CA HIS A 5 14.45 -15.21 11.92
C HIS A 5 14.17 -13.73 11.62
N VAL A 6 13.74 -13.42 10.39
CA VAL A 6 13.20 -12.12 10.06
C VAL A 6 11.91 -11.97 10.85
N SER A 7 11.87 -11.01 11.78
CA SER A 7 10.69 -10.82 12.61
C SER A 7 9.51 -10.35 11.75
N ARG A 8 8.30 -10.77 12.11
CA ARG A 8 7.04 -10.33 11.45
C ARG A 8 6.92 -8.81 11.32
N GLN A 9 7.54 -8.05 12.23
CA GLN A 9 7.58 -6.58 12.16
C GLN A 9 8.34 -6.08 10.94
N ILE A 10 9.45 -6.74 10.56
CA ILE A 10 10.24 -6.38 9.38
C ILE A 10 9.37 -6.52 8.12
N TRP A 11 8.65 -7.63 7.94
CA TRP A 11 7.77 -7.80 6.77
C TRP A 11 6.61 -6.80 6.73
N ARG A 12 6.09 -6.36 7.88
CA ARG A 12 4.96 -5.43 7.93
C ARG A 12 5.34 -3.97 7.68
N ARG A 13 6.58 -3.60 8.04
CA ARG A 13 7.01 -2.20 8.08
C ARG A 13 8.12 -1.87 7.11
N SER A 14 8.91 -2.85 6.68
CA SER A 14 9.90 -2.62 5.65
C SER A 14 9.24 -2.32 4.31
N PHE A 15 9.85 -1.39 3.58
CA PHE A 15 9.50 -1.13 2.20
C PHE A 15 9.94 -2.26 1.25
N THR A 16 11.09 -2.89 1.51
CA THR A 16 11.79 -3.76 0.53
C THR A 16 11.79 -5.25 0.88
N PHE A 17 11.58 -5.63 2.15
CA PHE A 17 11.61 -7.04 2.54
C PHE A 17 10.35 -7.78 2.06
N ARG A 18 10.55 -8.85 1.29
CA ARG A 18 9.49 -9.77 0.87
C ARG A 18 9.28 -10.87 1.93
N PRO A 19 8.03 -11.24 2.25
CA PRO A 19 7.72 -12.50 2.91
C PRO A 19 8.14 -13.71 2.06
N PRO A 20 8.19 -14.92 2.64
CA PRO A 20 8.36 -16.15 1.86
C PRO A 20 7.30 -16.27 0.75
N PRO A 21 7.67 -16.75 -0.45
CA PRO A 21 6.72 -16.98 -1.54
C PRO A 21 5.69 -18.05 -1.18
N LEU A 22 4.49 -17.90 -1.73
CA LEU A 22 3.49 -18.96 -1.76
C LEU A 22 3.98 -20.12 -2.62
N GLU A 23 3.82 -21.35 -2.11
CA GLU A 23 4.08 -22.58 -2.87
C GLU A 23 2.92 -22.87 -3.83
N ASP A 24 3.21 -23.53 -4.95
CA ASP A 24 2.23 -23.77 -6.01
C ASP A 24 1.07 -24.67 -5.57
N GLU A 25 1.32 -25.62 -4.66
CA GLU A 25 0.32 -26.56 -4.17
C GLU A 25 -0.53 -26.03 -2.98
N MET A 26 -0.32 -24.79 -2.52
CA MET A 26 -1.11 -24.27 -1.39
C MET A 26 -2.58 -24.07 -1.79
N GLU A 27 -3.51 -24.52 -0.93
CA GLU A 27 -4.95 -24.30 -1.10
C GLU A 27 -5.33 -22.80 -1.17
N LEU A 28 -4.46 -21.94 -0.62
CA LEU A 28 -4.52 -20.47 -0.68
C LEU A 28 -4.04 -19.86 -2.01
N ASN A 29 -3.60 -20.69 -2.96
CA ASN A 29 -3.15 -20.25 -4.28
C ASN A 29 -4.34 -19.61 -5.05
N CYS A 30 -4.46 -18.31 -4.88
CA CYS A 30 -5.49 -17.47 -5.48
C CYS A 30 -5.13 -17.02 -6.91
N PHE A 31 -4.23 -17.72 -7.60
CA PHE A 31 -3.92 -17.48 -9.01
C PHE A 31 -4.94 -18.13 -9.97
N ASN A 32 -5.93 -18.85 -9.44
CA ASN A 32 -7.01 -19.48 -10.23
C ASN A 32 -8.47 -18.94 -10.01
N PRO A 33 -8.73 -17.65 -9.72
CA PRO A 33 -10.07 -17.09 -9.83
C PRO A 33 -10.24 -16.28 -11.14
N LYS A 34 -11.50 -16.25 -11.62
CA LYS A 34 -11.94 -15.49 -12.81
C LYS A 34 -11.39 -14.06 -12.96
N PRO A 35 -11.16 -13.25 -11.91
CA PRO A 35 -10.67 -11.87 -12.06
C PRO A 35 -9.28 -11.76 -12.71
N TYR A 36 -8.43 -12.78 -12.59
CA TYR A 36 -7.07 -12.75 -13.13
C TYR A 36 -6.89 -13.57 -14.42
N ALA A 37 -7.97 -14.14 -14.95
CA ALA A 37 -7.92 -15.06 -16.10
C ALA A 37 -7.35 -14.43 -17.39
N GLY A 38 -7.39 -13.09 -17.50
CA GLY A 38 -6.82 -12.34 -18.64
C GLY A 38 -5.37 -11.91 -18.46
N LEU A 39 -4.73 -12.24 -17.34
CA LEU A 39 -3.34 -11.88 -17.06
C LEU A 39 -2.41 -13.06 -17.35
N ASP A 40 -1.20 -12.75 -17.81
CA ASP A 40 -0.12 -13.73 -17.87
C ASP A 40 0.17 -14.24 -16.45
N PRO A 41 0.09 -15.56 -16.18
CA PRO A 41 0.35 -16.10 -14.84
C PRO A 41 1.71 -15.70 -14.25
N ARG A 42 2.71 -15.41 -15.10
CA ARG A 42 4.04 -14.95 -14.67
C ARG A 42 4.03 -13.56 -14.04
N MET A 43 2.98 -12.77 -14.28
CA MET A 43 2.78 -11.44 -13.70
C MET A 43 2.15 -11.51 -12.30
N LEU A 44 1.63 -12.67 -11.90
CA LEU A 44 0.98 -12.82 -10.60
C LEU A 44 2.03 -13.10 -9.52
N PRO A 45 2.15 -12.23 -8.50
CA PRO A 45 3.24 -12.32 -7.55
C PRO A 45 2.96 -13.39 -6.48
N LYS A 46 3.89 -14.35 -6.33
CA LYS A 46 3.87 -15.34 -5.22
C LYS A 46 4.19 -14.74 -3.86
N THR A 47 4.82 -13.57 -3.83
CA THR A 47 5.07 -12.74 -2.65
C THR A 47 5.32 -11.32 -3.11
N GLU A 48 4.99 -10.35 -2.26
CA GLU A 48 5.26 -8.94 -2.52
C GLU A 48 5.82 -8.27 -1.27
N SER A 49 6.80 -7.41 -1.46
CA SER A 49 7.11 -6.30 -0.57
C SER A 49 6.23 -5.10 -0.91
N LEU A 50 6.31 -4.05 -0.10
CA LEU A 50 5.65 -2.77 -0.39
C LEU A 50 6.25 -2.08 -1.62
N LYS A 51 7.54 -2.30 -1.90
CA LYS A 51 8.21 -1.85 -3.12
C LYS A 51 7.59 -2.52 -4.36
N ASP A 52 7.41 -3.83 -4.34
CA ASP A 52 6.79 -4.56 -5.46
C ASP A 52 5.35 -4.09 -5.69
N THR A 53 4.62 -3.87 -4.59
CA THR A 53 3.27 -3.28 -4.63
C THR A 53 3.27 -1.92 -5.31
N LEU A 54 4.25 -1.05 -5.00
CA LEU A 54 4.39 0.25 -5.63
C LEU A 54 4.71 0.09 -7.12
N GLU A 55 5.67 -0.76 -7.48
CA GLU A 55 6.10 -0.97 -8.87
C GLU A 55 4.93 -1.35 -9.78
N ARG A 56 4.02 -2.24 -9.34
CA ARG A 56 2.81 -2.56 -10.12
C ARG A 56 1.70 -1.53 -10.04
N LEU A 57 1.74 -0.62 -9.06
CA LEU A 57 0.77 0.48 -8.93
C LEU A 57 1.12 1.65 -9.86
N LEU A 58 2.42 1.91 -10.08
CA LEU A 58 2.89 3.02 -10.89
C LEU A 58 2.31 3.06 -12.32
N PRO A 59 2.16 1.94 -13.06
CA PRO A 59 1.45 1.96 -14.35
C PRO A 59 0.04 2.52 -14.25
N CYS A 60 -0.74 2.11 -13.23
CA CYS A 60 -2.08 2.67 -13.00
C CYS A 60 -2.02 4.18 -12.68
N TRP A 61 -1.00 4.61 -11.93
CA TRP A 61 -0.77 6.02 -11.65
C TRP A 61 -0.51 6.82 -12.93
N TYR A 62 0.48 6.42 -13.73
CA TYR A 62 0.90 7.18 -14.91
C TYR A 62 -0.07 7.08 -16.08
N ASP A 63 -0.75 5.95 -16.26
CA ASP A 63 -1.62 5.72 -17.42
C ASP A 63 -3.05 6.23 -17.20
N GLN A 64 -3.51 6.33 -15.95
CA GLN A 64 -4.92 6.65 -15.64
C GLN A 64 -5.08 7.79 -14.63
N ILE A 65 -4.44 7.70 -13.47
CA ILE A 65 -4.70 8.63 -12.35
C ILE A 65 -4.11 10.02 -12.63
N ALA A 66 -2.81 10.08 -12.95
CA ALA A 66 -2.12 11.33 -13.23
C ALA A 66 -2.71 12.09 -14.44
N PRO A 67 -3.02 11.44 -15.58
CA PRO A 67 -3.73 12.10 -16.68
C PRO A 67 -5.10 12.67 -16.25
N ALA A 68 -5.90 11.89 -15.51
CA ALA A 68 -7.20 12.36 -15.04
C ALA A 68 -7.09 13.59 -14.13
N LEU A 69 -6.10 13.62 -13.23
CA LEU A 69 -5.81 14.76 -12.37
C LEU A 69 -5.41 16.00 -13.18
N LYS A 70 -4.55 15.84 -14.20
CA LYS A 70 -4.14 16.91 -15.12
C LYS A 70 -5.28 17.45 -15.98
N GLU A 71 -6.31 16.65 -16.21
CA GLU A 71 -7.58 17.08 -16.83
C GLU A 71 -8.55 17.74 -15.83
N ASN A 72 -8.08 18.13 -14.63
CA ASN A 72 -8.88 18.72 -13.56
C ASN A 72 -10.03 17.84 -13.05
N LYS A 73 -9.95 16.52 -13.22
CA LYS A 73 -10.92 15.59 -12.65
C LYS A 73 -10.64 15.38 -11.17
N ARG A 74 -11.72 15.21 -10.38
CA ARG A 74 -11.62 14.76 -8.99
C ARG A 74 -11.54 13.24 -8.96
N VAL A 75 -10.42 12.71 -8.49
CA VAL A 75 -10.18 11.26 -8.41
C VAL A 75 -10.37 10.77 -6.97
N LEU A 76 -11.18 9.72 -6.80
CA LEU A 76 -11.29 8.97 -5.54
C LEU A 76 -10.59 7.62 -5.72
N LEU A 77 -9.56 7.37 -4.91
CA LEU A 77 -8.85 6.09 -4.89
C LEU A 77 -9.31 5.28 -3.69
N VAL A 78 -9.80 4.06 -3.95
CA VAL A 78 -10.19 3.11 -2.92
C VAL A 78 -9.33 1.86 -3.09
N GLY A 79 -8.59 1.50 -2.04
CA GLY A 79 -7.66 0.38 -2.09
C GLY A 79 -7.40 -0.19 -0.70
N HIS A 80 -6.34 -0.98 -0.60
CA HIS A 80 -5.96 -1.64 0.65
C HIS A 80 -4.76 -0.94 1.30
N GLY A 81 -4.51 -1.29 2.57
CA GLY A 81 -3.46 -0.64 3.39
C GLY A 81 -2.09 -0.61 2.72
N SER A 82 -1.64 -1.72 2.12
CA SER A 82 -0.33 -1.77 1.46
C SER A 82 -0.25 -0.88 0.22
N SER A 83 -1.25 -0.93 -0.66
CA SER A 83 -1.30 -0.07 -1.86
C SER A 83 -1.41 1.41 -1.52
N VAL A 84 -2.20 1.75 -0.49
CA VAL A 84 -2.36 3.15 -0.06
C VAL A 84 -1.07 3.66 0.58
N ARG A 85 -0.42 2.89 1.46
CA ARG A 85 0.88 3.25 2.05
C ARG A 85 1.97 3.41 0.99
N ALA A 86 2.03 2.49 0.03
CA ALA A 86 2.96 2.58 -1.10
C ALA A 86 2.75 3.87 -1.91
N LEU A 87 1.49 4.22 -2.21
CA LEU A 87 1.17 5.45 -2.92
C LEU A 87 1.51 6.71 -2.12
N ILE A 88 1.22 6.75 -0.82
CA ILE A 88 1.61 7.87 0.06
C ILE A 88 3.13 8.06 0.04
N LYS A 89 3.90 6.98 0.21
CA LYS A 89 5.36 7.03 0.14
C LYS A 89 5.85 7.64 -1.17
N PHE A 90 5.24 7.23 -2.29
CA PHE A 90 5.57 7.75 -3.62
C PHE A 90 5.23 9.24 -3.77
N LEU A 91 4.05 9.66 -3.31
CA LEU A 91 3.61 11.06 -3.42
C LEU A 91 4.46 12.01 -2.58
N GLU A 92 4.86 11.57 -1.38
CA GLU A 92 5.59 12.40 -0.42
C GLU A 92 7.11 12.28 -0.55
N ASP A 93 7.61 11.49 -1.52
CA ASP A 93 9.04 11.15 -1.64
C ASP A 93 9.66 10.70 -0.30
N MET A 94 8.87 9.94 0.47
CA MET A 94 9.15 9.65 1.87
C MET A 94 10.32 8.67 1.98
N PRO A 95 11.35 8.93 2.81
CA PRO A 95 12.47 8.02 2.99
C PRO A 95 12.07 6.76 3.77
N ASP A 96 12.87 5.69 3.65
CA ASP A 96 12.54 4.36 4.21
C ASP A 96 12.47 4.33 5.75
N ASP A 97 13.24 5.19 6.41
CA ASP A 97 13.29 5.34 7.87
C ASP A 97 12.07 6.08 8.43
N GLU A 98 11.49 7.01 7.69
CA GLU A 98 10.21 7.64 8.04
C GLU A 98 9.04 6.68 7.76
N PHE A 99 9.07 6.01 6.61
CA PHE A 99 8.02 5.10 6.15
C PHE A 99 7.71 3.96 7.14
N ILE A 100 8.72 3.50 7.90
CA ILE A 100 8.55 2.44 8.89
C ILE A 100 7.49 2.79 9.96
N ASN A 101 7.26 4.08 10.19
CA ASN A 101 6.34 4.62 11.17
C ASN A 101 5.01 5.10 10.57
N LEU A 102 4.85 5.02 9.24
CA LEU A 102 3.62 5.42 8.56
C LEU A 102 2.47 4.47 8.90
N GLU A 103 1.52 4.95 9.69
CA GLU A 103 0.26 4.28 10.00
C GLU A 103 -0.89 5.02 9.29
N VAL A 104 -1.74 4.28 8.59
CA VAL A 104 -2.89 4.83 7.83
C VAL A 104 -4.17 4.28 8.44
N PRO A 105 -5.06 5.13 8.99
CA PRO A 105 -6.31 4.69 9.58
C PRO A 105 -7.23 4.09 8.51
N GLN A 106 -8.03 3.10 8.90
CA GLN A 106 -8.96 2.45 7.98
C GLN A 106 -10.24 3.26 7.82
N ALA A 107 -10.71 3.37 6.58
CA ALA A 107 -11.98 3.99 6.23
C ALA A 107 -12.12 5.48 6.63
N ILE A 108 -11.01 6.18 6.84
CA ILE A 108 -10.99 7.63 7.02
C ILE A 108 -10.37 8.25 5.76
N PRO A 109 -11.10 9.09 4.99
CA PRO A 109 -10.56 9.66 3.75
C PRO A 109 -9.34 10.53 4.00
N LEU A 110 -8.26 10.27 3.28
CA LEU A 110 -7.07 11.13 3.21
C LEU A 110 -7.15 11.96 1.92
N VAL A 111 -7.25 13.28 2.06
CA VAL A 111 -7.36 14.21 0.94
C VAL A 111 -6.00 14.80 0.65
N TYR A 112 -5.54 14.70 -0.60
CA TYR A 112 -4.38 15.43 -1.11
C TYR A 112 -4.83 16.62 -1.97
N LYS A 113 -4.15 17.76 -1.79
CA LYS A 113 -4.10 18.81 -2.81
C LYS A 113 -2.71 18.76 -3.44
N LEU A 114 -2.68 18.71 -4.76
CA LEU A 114 -1.46 18.61 -5.55
C LEU A 114 -1.27 19.88 -6.38
N ASP A 115 -0.03 20.18 -6.76
CA ASP A 115 0.30 21.20 -7.75
C ASP A 115 0.17 20.67 -9.20
N ASP A 116 0.52 21.50 -10.18
CA ASP A 116 0.44 21.15 -11.61
C ASP A 116 1.41 20.02 -12.02
N ASP A 117 2.48 19.83 -11.24
CA ASP A 117 3.44 18.73 -11.38
C ASP A 117 3.01 17.47 -10.57
N LEU A 118 1.81 17.50 -9.99
CA LEU A 118 1.24 16.47 -9.12
C LEU A 118 2.01 16.23 -7.82
N ARG A 119 2.78 17.22 -7.35
CA ARG A 119 3.45 17.18 -6.04
C ARG A 119 2.47 17.61 -4.93
N PRO A 120 2.48 16.96 -3.75
CA PRO A 120 1.65 17.36 -2.63
C PRO A 120 1.93 18.79 -2.15
N LEU A 121 0.89 19.64 -2.15
CA LEU A 121 0.90 20.95 -1.48
C LEU A 121 0.44 20.83 -0.02
N LYS A 122 -0.57 19.98 0.21
CA LYS A 122 -1.04 19.62 1.55
C LYS A 122 -1.87 18.35 1.51
N HIS A 123 -1.94 17.67 2.65
CA HIS A 123 -2.87 16.58 2.86
C HIS A 123 -3.52 16.69 4.23
N TYR A 124 -4.70 16.11 4.37
CA TYR A 124 -5.42 16.05 5.66
C TYR A 124 -6.46 14.94 5.61
N TYR A 125 -6.74 14.35 6.77
CA TYR A 125 -7.84 13.41 6.90
C TYR A 125 -9.18 14.14 7.06
N LEU A 126 -10.25 13.54 6.54
CA LEU A 126 -11.63 13.98 6.79
C LEU A 126 -12.20 13.21 7.98
N GLY A 127 -12.58 13.91 9.05
CA GLY A 127 -13.17 13.32 10.25
C GLY A 127 -12.86 14.15 11.48
N THR A 128 -13.37 13.72 12.63
CA THR A 128 -13.01 14.31 13.93
C THR A 128 -11.66 13.77 14.41
N GLN A 129 -11.01 14.49 15.33
CA GLN A 129 -9.76 14.02 15.92
C GLN A 129 -9.95 12.69 16.67
N GLU A 130 -11.10 12.51 17.33
CA GLU A 130 -11.43 11.28 18.04
C GLU A 130 -11.53 10.07 17.10
N GLU A 131 -12.14 10.23 15.92
CA GLU A 131 -12.22 9.20 14.89
C GLU A 131 -10.83 8.82 14.37
N LEU A 132 -9.98 9.82 14.16
CA LEU A 132 -8.59 9.63 13.71
C LEU A 132 -7.78 8.86 14.74
N ASP A 133 -7.80 9.30 16.00
CA ASP A 133 -7.04 8.70 17.09
C ASP A 133 -7.49 7.25 17.32
N ALA A 134 -8.80 7.00 17.31
CA ALA A 134 -9.36 5.66 17.41
C ALA A 134 -8.97 4.77 16.21
N GLY A 135 -8.96 5.35 15.00
CA GLY A 135 -8.51 4.66 13.78
C GLY A 135 -7.05 4.24 13.84
N LEU A 136 -6.17 5.18 14.20
CA LEU A 136 -4.73 4.95 14.32
C LEU A 136 -4.42 3.94 15.44
N ALA A 137 -5.09 4.05 16.59
CA ALA A 137 -4.94 3.10 17.70
C ALA A 137 -5.29 1.66 17.28
N LYS A 138 -6.36 1.47 16.49
CA LYS A 138 -6.76 0.15 15.96
C LYS A 138 -5.68 -0.45 15.05
N VAL A 139 -5.05 0.36 14.19
CA VAL A 139 -3.99 -0.10 13.30
C VAL A 139 -2.75 -0.51 14.11
N ALA A 140 -2.34 0.33 15.07
CA ALA A 140 -1.21 0.04 15.95
C ALA A 140 -1.42 -1.24 16.78
N ALA A 141 -2.64 -1.46 17.30
CA ALA A 141 -2.99 -2.67 18.06
C ALA A 141 -2.87 -3.95 17.21
N ARG A 142 -3.31 -3.91 15.94
CA ARG A 142 -3.14 -5.05 15.01
C ARG A 142 -1.68 -5.38 14.74
N GLY A 143 -0.78 -4.40 14.86
CA GLY A 143 0.68 -4.60 14.81
C GLY A 143 1.21 -5.52 15.92
N LYS A 144 0.52 -5.54 17.08
CA LYS A 144 0.96 -6.23 18.30
C LYS A 144 0.25 -7.57 18.55
N ALA A 145 -0.87 -7.84 17.89
CA ALA A 145 -1.61 -9.09 18.06
C ALA A 145 -0.76 -10.30 17.65
N LYS A 146 -0.47 -11.19 18.60
CA LYS A 146 0.11 -12.53 18.35
C LYS A 146 -0.89 -13.35 17.53
N LEU A 147 -0.39 -14.08 16.53
CA LEU A 147 -1.11 -15.21 15.93
C LEU A 147 -0.88 -16.43 16.83
#